data_AF-A0A2Z3H3G7-F1
#
_entry.id   AF-A0A2Z3H3G7-F1
#
_cell.length_a   1.000
_cell.length_b   1.000
_cell.length_c   1.000
_cell.angle_alpha   90.00
_cell.angle_beta   90.00
_cell.angle_gamma   90.00
#
_symmetry.space_group_name_H-M   'P 1'
#
loop_
_entity.id
_entity.type
_entity.pdbx_description
1 polymer ?
#
loop_
_entity_poly.entity_id
_entity_poly.type
_entity_poly.pdbx_seq_one_letter_code
_entity_poly.pdbx_strand_id
1 'polypeptide(L)'
;MSERAAAFGALNPPKVIEHRGKTYRVAPVMTEGTLLRVEERLYERARAALKGARELYADAEYAAEVAKLRARHEAGEFAFSSEKTLAHLGTTEGAALLLSCMMDADLGEVLQLLTEREADVRELLDEAVELSFPKGSPPRPAPEPRGDRPRPKRR
;
A
#
# COMPACT_ATOMS: atom_id res chain seq x y z
N MET A 1 11.49 -4.51 -11.87
CA MET A 1 10.37 -5.30 -12.41
C MET A 1 10.71 -6.77 -12.21
N SER A 2 10.06 -7.45 -11.27
CA SER A 2 10.34 -8.88 -11.01
C SER A 2 9.67 -9.76 -12.07
N GLU A 3 10.42 -10.67 -12.70
CA GLU A 3 9.92 -11.59 -13.75
C GLU A 3 8.71 -12.43 -13.30
N ARG A 4 8.58 -12.70 -12.00
CA ARG A 4 7.43 -13.40 -11.42
C ARG A 4 6.11 -12.64 -11.54
N ALA A 5 6.11 -11.32 -11.31
CA ALA A 5 4.88 -10.52 -11.41
C ALA A 5 4.41 -10.39 -12.87
N ALA A 6 5.35 -10.31 -13.81
CA ALA A 6 5.05 -10.31 -15.24
C ALA A 6 4.46 -11.66 -15.70
N ALA A 7 5.00 -12.78 -15.21
CA ALA A 7 4.48 -14.12 -15.52
C ALA A 7 3.07 -14.37 -14.94
N PHE A 8 2.80 -13.90 -13.71
CA PHE A 8 1.47 -14.02 -13.09
C PHE A 8 0.42 -13.09 -13.72
N GLY A 9 0.81 -11.85 -14.06
CA GLY A 9 -0.07 -10.92 -14.78
C GLY A 9 -0.39 -11.35 -16.22
N ALA A 10 0.47 -12.17 -16.84
CA ALA A 10 0.20 -12.77 -18.14
C ALA A 10 -0.80 -13.95 -18.07
N LEU A 11 -0.89 -14.62 -16.91
CA LEU A 11 -1.79 -15.76 -16.69
C LEU A 11 -3.19 -15.36 -16.21
N ASN A 12 -3.33 -14.18 -15.59
CA ASN A 12 -4.61 -13.65 -15.12
C ASN A 12 -4.84 -12.26 -15.71
N PRO A 13 -5.77 -12.09 -16.67
CA PRO A 13 -6.03 -10.77 -17.24
C PRO A 13 -6.58 -9.80 -16.18
N PRO A 14 -6.28 -8.49 -16.28
CA PRO A 14 -6.87 -7.49 -15.42
C PRO A 14 -8.39 -7.56 -15.46
N LYS A 15 -9.02 -7.62 -14.29
CA LYS A 15 -10.48 -7.62 -14.20
C LYS A 15 -11.02 -6.21 -14.36
N VAL A 16 -12.26 -6.12 -14.83
CA VAL A 16 -12.88 -4.85 -15.20
C VAL A 16 -14.19 -4.68 -14.44
N ILE A 17 -14.36 -3.49 -13.86
CA ILE A 17 -15.62 -3.09 -13.23
C ILE A 17 -16.16 -1.90 -14.02
N GLU A 18 -17.40 -1.98 -14.46
CA GLU A 18 -18.11 -0.85 -15.04
C GLU A 18 -19.03 -0.23 -13.99
N HIS A 19 -18.84 1.07 -13.74
CA HIS A 19 -19.64 1.81 -12.78
C HIS A 19 -19.80 3.27 -13.21
N ARG A 20 -21.06 3.72 -13.30
CA ARG A 20 -21.43 5.09 -13.72
C ARG A 20 -20.79 5.54 -15.04
N GLY A 21 -20.72 4.63 -16.02
CA GLY A 21 -20.11 4.90 -17.32
C GLY A 21 -18.58 4.97 -17.32
N LYS A 22 -17.92 4.69 -16.19
CA LYS A 22 -16.47 4.53 -16.09
C LYS A 22 -16.09 3.06 -16.00
N THR A 23 -14.99 2.72 -16.63
CA THR A 23 -14.41 1.38 -16.63
C THR A 23 -13.15 1.37 -15.77
N TYR A 24 -13.19 0.66 -14.66
CA TYR A 24 -12.08 0.51 -13.75
C TYR A 24 -11.36 -0.81 -14.02
N ARG A 25 -10.03 -0.77 -14.14
CA ARG A 25 -9.19 -1.96 -14.34
C ARG A 25 -8.50 -2.31 -13.03
N VAL A 26 -8.82 -3.47 -12.47
CA VAL A 26 -8.18 -3.98 -11.27
C VAL A 26 -6.98 -4.82 -11.68
N ALA A 27 -5.79 -4.44 -11.22
CA ALA A 27 -4.61 -5.25 -11.41
C ALA A 27 -4.81 -6.64 -10.75
N PRO A 28 -4.47 -7.74 -11.43
CA PRO A 28 -4.73 -9.10 -10.94
C PRO A 28 -3.84 -9.48 -9.74
N VAL A 29 -2.73 -8.76 -9.56
CA VAL A 29 -1.77 -8.97 -8.47
C VAL A 29 -1.28 -7.64 -7.93
N MET A 30 -0.95 -7.61 -6.64
CA MET A 30 -0.28 -6.48 -6.00
C MET A 30 1.19 -6.50 -6.42
N THR A 31 1.56 -5.57 -7.30
CA THR A 31 2.95 -5.40 -7.71
C THR A 31 3.74 -4.64 -6.65
N GLU A 32 5.07 -4.74 -6.67
CA GLU A 32 5.96 -3.91 -5.82
C GLU A 32 5.64 -2.41 -5.92
N GLY A 33 5.28 -1.93 -7.13
CA GLY A 33 4.84 -0.54 -7.32
C GLY A 33 3.44 -0.23 -6.78
N THR A 34 2.61 -1.23 -6.53
CA THR A 34 1.33 -1.07 -5.80
C THR A 34 1.60 -0.95 -4.31
N LEU A 35 2.47 -1.82 -3.78
CA LEU A 35 2.86 -1.80 -2.36
C LEU A 35 3.50 -0.45 -2.01
N LEU A 36 4.48 0.00 -2.80
CA LEU A 36 5.13 1.30 -2.59
C LEU A 36 4.12 2.47 -2.61
N ARG A 37 3.17 2.46 -3.57
CA ARG A 37 2.12 3.49 -3.63
C ARG A 37 1.23 3.51 -2.38
N VAL A 38 0.96 2.35 -1.78
CA VAL A 38 0.23 2.27 -0.50
C VAL A 38 1.04 2.93 0.61
N GLU A 39 2.33 2.59 0.74
CA GLU A 39 3.23 3.17 1.74
C GLU A 39 3.31 4.69 1.63
N GLU A 40 3.53 5.18 0.40
CA GLU A 40 3.58 6.61 0.07
C GLU A 40 2.28 7.32 0.44
N ARG A 41 1.11 6.78 0.03
CA ARG A 41 -0.19 7.40 0.33
C ARG A 41 -0.49 7.42 1.82
N LEU A 42 -0.12 6.38 2.59
CA LEU A 42 -0.30 6.37 4.04
C LEU A 42 0.54 7.46 4.71
N TYR A 43 1.79 7.61 4.28
CA TYR A 43 2.66 8.66 4.80
C TYR A 43 2.18 10.06 4.41
N GLU A 44 1.78 10.27 3.16
CA GLU A 44 1.22 11.54 2.69
C GLU A 44 -0.05 11.93 3.43
N ARG A 45 -0.94 10.96 3.69
CA ARG A 45 -2.14 11.19 4.50
C ARG A 45 -1.80 11.59 5.92
N ALA A 46 -0.82 10.93 6.55
CA ALA A 46 -0.36 11.32 7.89
C ALA A 46 0.24 12.74 7.90
N ARG A 47 0.99 13.11 6.85
CA ARG A 47 1.50 14.49 6.67
C ARG A 47 0.37 15.50 6.47
N ALA A 48 -0.62 15.18 5.66
CA ALA A 48 -1.77 16.04 5.40
C ALA A 48 -2.60 16.26 6.67
N ALA A 49 -2.83 15.21 7.46
CA ALA A 49 -3.52 15.30 8.75
C ALA A 49 -2.76 16.21 9.73
N LEU A 50 -1.43 16.02 9.85
CA LEU A 50 -0.60 16.88 10.70
C LEU A 50 -0.64 18.34 10.22
N LYS A 51 -0.54 18.58 8.91
CA LYS A 51 -0.66 19.93 8.33
C LYS A 51 -2.02 20.56 8.62
N GLY A 52 -3.11 19.80 8.50
CA GLY A 52 -4.46 20.26 8.82
C GLY A 52 -4.64 20.61 10.30
N ALA A 53 -3.87 20.00 11.18
CA ALA A 53 -3.84 20.27 12.62
C ALA A 53 -2.87 21.39 13.02
N ARG A 54 -2.23 22.10 12.07
CA ARG A 54 -1.17 23.09 12.36
C ARG A 54 -1.59 24.17 13.37
N GLU A 55 -2.83 24.63 13.29
CA GLU A 55 -3.38 25.69 14.15
C GLU A 55 -3.58 25.23 15.60
N LEU A 56 -3.56 23.91 15.85
CA LEU A 56 -3.72 23.32 17.18
C LEU A 56 -2.41 23.27 17.99
N TYR A 57 -1.27 23.64 17.38
CA TYR A 57 0.06 23.50 17.97
C TYR A 57 0.81 24.82 17.99
N ALA A 58 1.60 25.05 19.05
CA ALA A 58 2.64 26.06 18.99
C ALA A 58 3.76 25.65 18.01
N ASP A 59 4.52 26.62 17.50
CA ASP A 59 5.52 26.40 16.45
C ASP A 59 6.56 25.31 16.81
N ALA A 60 7.05 25.33 18.05
CA ALA A 60 8.01 24.35 18.54
C ALA A 60 7.39 22.94 18.67
N GLU A 61 6.13 22.85 19.10
CA GLU A 61 5.41 21.58 19.22
C GLU A 61 5.10 21.00 17.85
N TYR A 62 4.67 21.83 16.91
CA TYR A 62 4.44 21.41 15.53
C TYR A 62 5.73 20.88 14.89
N ALA A 63 6.87 21.55 15.09
CA ALA A 63 8.15 21.09 14.60
C ALA A 63 8.54 19.72 15.20
N ALA A 64 8.25 19.50 16.49
CA ALA A 64 8.46 18.21 17.14
C ALA A 64 7.56 17.11 16.56
N GLU A 65 6.29 17.39 16.29
CA GLU A 65 5.37 16.44 15.64
C GLU A 65 5.81 16.09 14.21
N VAL A 66 6.31 17.07 13.45
CA VAL A 66 6.89 16.82 12.12
C VAL A 66 8.11 15.90 12.22
N ALA A 67 8.98 16.11 13.22
CA ALA A 67 10.14 15.26 13.45
C ALA A 67 9.74 13.83 13.86
N LYS A 68 8.75 13.67 14.74
CA LYS A 68 8.18 12.37 15.10
C LYS A 68 7.61 11.64 13.90
N LEU A 69 6.87 12.34 13.03
CA LEU A 69 6.32 11.74 11.83
C LEU A 69 7.40 11.23 10.87
N ARG A 70 8.51 11.98 10.71
CA ARG A 70 9.67 11.52 9.93
C ARG A 70 10.34 10.29 10.55
N ALA A 71 10.57 10.31 11.87
CA ALA A 71 11.16 9.17 12.58
C ALA A 71 10.30 7.90 12.45
N ARG A 72 8.97 8.02 12.51
CA ARG A 72 8.03 6.91 12.27
C ARG A 72 8.14 6.36 10.84
N HIS A 73 8.30 7.23 9.86
CA HIS A 73 8.52 6.84 8.47
C HIS A 73 9.84 6.11 8.28
N GLU A 74 10.93 6.63 8.85
CA GLU A 74 12.26 5.98 8.82
C GLU A 74 12.27 4.64 9.56
N ALA A 75 11.48 4.50 10.61
CA ALA A 75 11.29 3.24 11.34
C ALA A 75 10.42 2.21 10.57
N GLY A 76 9.93 2.56 9.38
CA GLY A 76 9.12 1.66 8.56
C GLY A 76 7.69 1.49 9.05
N GLU A 77 7.16 2.42 9.84
CA GLU A 77 5.78 2.31 10.37
C GLU A 77 4.72 2.31 9.26
N PHE A 78 5.01 2.92 8.11
CA PHE A 78 4.13 2.94 6.95
C PHE A 78 4.44 1.83 5.94
N ALA A 79 5.48 1.02 6.17
CA ALA A 79 5.84 -0.07 5.26
C ALA A 79 4.67 -1.04 5.10
N PHE A 80 4.48 -1.59 3.90
CA PHE A 80 3.34 -2.46 3.60
C PHE A 80 3.31 -3.68 4.51
N SER A 81 4.50 -4.22 4.80
CA SER A 81 4.69 -5.37 5.70
C SER A 81 4.60 -5.03 7.19
N SER A 82 4.38 -3.76 7.56
CA SER A 82 4.25 -3.38 8.96
C SER A 82 2.90 -3.86 9.51
N GLU A 83 2.88 -4.24 10.79
CA GLU A 83 1.64 -4.67 11.46
C GLU A 83 0.57 -3.57 11.42
N LYS A 84 0.97 -2.30 11.56
CA LYS A 84 0.05 -1.15 11.50
C LYS A 84 -0.56 -0.96 10.12
N THR A 85 0.23 -1.08 9.06
CA THR A 85 -0.29 -1.01 7.69
C THR A 85 -1.23 -2.18 7.43
N LEU A 86 -0.85 -3.42 7.76
CA LEU A 86 -1.71 -4.59 7.57
C LEU A 86 -3.02 -4.50 8.35
N ALA A 87 -2.98 -4.02 9.60
CA ALA A 87 -4.18 -3.79 10.40
C ALA A 87 -5.09 -2.72 9.77
N HIS A 88 -4.50 -1.62 9.26
CA HIS A 88 -5.27 -0.58 8.58
C HIS A 88 -5.90 -1.11 7.28
N LEU A 89 -5.17 -1.90 6.50
CA LEU A 89 -5.67 -2.52 5.27
C LEU A 89 -6.85 -3.49 5.52
N GLY A 90 -6.98 -4.03 6.74
CA GLY A 90 -8.15 -4.81 7.17
C GLY A 90 -9.43 -3.98 7.41
N THR A 91 -9.36 -2.65 7.34
CA THR A 91 -10.53 -1.76 7.46
C THR A 91 -11.11 -1.42 6.09
N THR A 92 -12.38 -1.00 6.01
CA THR A 92 -13.01 -0.54 4.76
C THR A 92 -12.21 0.59 4.09
N GLU A 93 -11.68 1.50 4.89
CA GLU A 93 -10.88 2.62 4.39
C GLU A 93 -9.52 2.17 3.85
N GLY A 94 -8.86 1.23 4.53
CA GLY A 94 -7.61 0.65 4.04
C GLY A 94 -7.80 -0.20 2.79
N ALA A 95 -8.90 -0.94 2.70
CA ALA A 95 -9.29 -1.68 1.49
C ALA A 95 -9.53 -0.72 0.31
N ALA A 96 -10.23 0.40 0.55
CA ALA A 96 -10.43 1.45 -0.45
C ALA A 96 -9.10 2.06 -0.92
N LEU A 97 -8.17 2.30 0.01
CA LEU A 97 -6.84 2.79 -0.33
C LEU A 97 -6.09 1.79 -1.23
N LEU A 98 -6.06 0.51 -0.86
CA LEU A 98 -5.39 -0.53 -1.64
C LEU A 98 -5.97 -0.63 -3.05
N LEU A 99 -7.29 -0.67 -3.18
CA LEU A 99 -7.98 -0.68 -4.46
C LEU A 99 -7.68 0.56 -5.29
N SER A 100 -7.66 1.75 -4.66
CA SER A 100 -7.29 2.99 -5.36
C SER A 100 -5.89 2.92 -5.97
N CYS A 101 -4.95 2.26 -5.29
CA CYS A 101 -3.60 2.03 -5.80
C CYS A 101 -3.57 0.95 -6.91
N MET A 102 -4.39 -0.09 -6.80
CA MET A 102 -4.47 -1.16 -7.80
C MET A 102 -5.19 -0.74 -9.09
N MET A 103 -6.16 0.16 -8.98
CA MET A 103 -7.02 0.63 -10.06
C MET A 103 -6.52 1.94 -10.68
N ASP A 104 -5.55 2.59 -10.05
CA ASP A 104 -5.09 3.94 -10.37
C ASP A 104 -6.26 4.94 -10.39
N ALA A 105 -7.14 4.82 -9.38
CA ALA A 105 -8.38 5.59 -9.25
C ALA A 105 -8.32 6.52 -8.03
N ASP A 106 -9.23 7.51 -8.00
CA ASP A 106 -9.39 8.37 -6.84
C ASP A 106 -10.02 7.60 -5.65
N LEU A 107 -9.61 7.94 -4.43
CA LEU A 107 -10.10 7.26 -3.23
C LEU A 107 -11.62 7.44 -3.04
N GLY A 108 -12.15 8.63 -3.34
CA GLY A 108 -13.59 8.91 -3.23
C GLY A 108 -14.42 8.11 -4.22
N GLU A 109 -13.90 7.90 -5.44
CA GLU A 109 -14.54 7.05 -6.45
C GLU A 109 -14.58 5.59 -6.00
N VAL A 110 -13.48 5.09 -5.44
CA VAL A 110 -13.39 3.72 -4.92
C VAL A 110 -14.28 3.52 -3.70
N LEU A 111 -14.42 4.52 -2.84
CA LEU A 111 -15.36 4.46 -1.70
C LEU A 111 -16.82 4.38 -2.16
N GLN A 112 -17.20 5.11 -3.20
CA GLN A 112 -18.53 4.98 -3.82
C GLN A 112 -18.72 3.59 -4.44
N LEU A 113 -17.69 3.09 -5.13
CA LEU A 113 -17.70 1.75 -5.71
C LEU A 113 -17.87 0.66 -4.63
N LEU A 114 -17.16 0.76 -3.51
CA LEU A 114 -17.29 -0.15 -2.37
C LEU A 114 -18.69 -0.10 -1.75
N THR A 115 -19.32 1.06 -1.72
CA THR A 115 -20.67 1.23 -1.17
C THR A 115 -21.75 0.65 -2.10
N GLU A 116 -21.58 0.78 -3.42
CA GLU A 116 -22.59 0.41 -4.42
C GLU A 116 -22.37 -0.98 -5.04
N ARG A 117 -21.16 -1.54 -4.94
CA ARG A 117 -20.75 -2.82 -5.53
C ARG A 117 -19.86 -3.63 -4.58
N GLU A 118 -20.16 -3.61 -3.28
CA GLU A 118 -19.35 -4.24 -2.22
C GLU A 118 -18.95 -5.69 -2.55
N ALA A 119 -19.91 -6.52 -2.97
CA ALA A 119 -19.68 -7.94 -3.24
C ALA A 119 -18.63 -8.16 -4.34
N ASP A 120 -18.80 -7.51 -5.49
CA ASP A 120 -17.88 -7.61 -6.62
C ASP A 120 -16.48 -7.13 -6.24
N VAL A 121 -16.40 -6.03 -5.50
CA VAL A 121 -15.12 -5.45 -5.10
C VAL A 121 -14.41 -6.33 -4.08
N ARG A 122 -15.14 -6.95 -3.15
CA ARG A 122 -14.58 -7.85 -2.14
C ARG A 122 -14.04 -9.14 -2.76
N GLU A 123 -14.76 -9.73 -3.70
CA GLU A 123 -14.29 -10.89 -4.46
C GLU A 123 -12.97 -10.59 -5.19
N LEU A 124 -12.87 -9.42 -5.82
CA LEU A 124 -11.65 -8.99 -6.51
C LEU A 124 -10.46 -8.80 -5.56
N LEU A 125 -10.72 -8.31 -4.36
CA LEU A 125 -9.71 -8.09 -3.33
C LEU A 125 -9.20 -9.42 -2.77
N ASP A 126 -10.11 -10.33 -2.45
CA ASP A 126 -9.79 -11.66 -1.92
C ASP A 126 -8.96 -12.45 -2.95
N GLU A 127 -9.36 -12.45 -4.22
CA GLU A 127 -8.59 -13.08 -5.29
C GLU A 127 -7.21 -12.43 -5.49
N ALA A 128 -7.12 -11.11 -5.51
CA ALA A 128 -5.84 -10.42 -5.67
C ALA A 128 -4.90 -10.72 -4.50
N VAL A 129 -5.42 -10.85 -3.28
CA VAL A 129 -4.66 -11.30 -2.10
C VAL A 129 -4.20 -12.73 -2.28
N GLU A 130 -5.07 -13.66 -2.65
CA GLU A 130 -4.71 -15.07 -2.84
C GLU A 130 -3.67 -15.26 -3.96
N LEU A 131 -3.77 -14.50 -5.06
CA LEU A 131 -2.81 -14.52 -6.15
C LEU A 131 -1.47 -13.88 -5.77
N SER A 132 -1.49 -12.85 -4.93
CA SER A 132 -0.28 -12.13 -4.49
C SER A 132 0.45 -12.86 -3.35
N PHE A 133 -0.29 -13.59 -2.53
CA PHE A 133 0.19 -14.33 -1.36
C PHE A 133 -0.36 -15.76 -1.34
N PRO A 134 0.04 -16.63 -2.29
CA PRO A 134 -0.48 -17.98 -2.37
C PRO A 134 -0.20 -18.75 -1.06
N LYS A 135 -1.26 -19.31 -0.47
CA LYS A 135 -1.20 -20.16 0.73
C LYS A 135 -0.08 -21.20 0.57
N GLY A 136 0.97 -21.08 1.37
CA GLY A 136 2.15 -21.95 1.33
C GLY A 136 3.47 -21.29 0.92
N SER A 137 3.47 -20.01 0.53
CA SER A 137 4.73 -19.28 0.33
C SER A 137 5.28 -18.77 1.67
N PRO A 138 6.52 -19.11 2.07
CA PRO A 138 7.10 -18.57 3.29
C PRO A 138 7.16 -17.04 3.19
N PRO A 139 6.89 -16.30 4.29
CA PRO A 139 7.02 -14.85 4.28
C PRO A 139 8.42 -14.49 3.81
N ARG A 140 8.51 -13.58 2.84
CA ARG A 140 9.79 -13.09 2.33
C ARG A 140 10.54 -12.52 3.54
N PRO A 141 11.78 -12.97 3.83
CA PRO A 141 12.53 -12.40 4.93
C PRO A 141 12.67 -10.90 4.70
N ALA A 142 12.57 -10.12 5.78
CA ALA A 142 12.81 -8.68 5.74
C ALA A 142 14.14 -8.41 5.01
N PRO A 143 14.23 -7.36 4.18
CA PRO A 143 15.50 -7.01 3.56
C PRO A 143 16.54 -6.87 4.66
N GLU A 144 17.62 -7.65 4.56
CA GLU A 144 18.70 -7.58 5.54
C GLU A 144 19.16 -6.12 5.66
N PRO A 145 19.35 -5.61 6.88
CA PRO A 145 20.00 -4.31 7.04
C PRO A 145 21.33 -4.40 6.28
N ARG A 146 21.62 -3.42 5.43
CA ARG A 146 22.93 -3.29 4.76
C ARG A 146 24.00 -3.06 5.82
N GLY A 147 24.38 -4.11 6.53
CA GLY A 147 25.51 -4.17 7.43
C GLY A 147 26.77 -4.32 6.58
N ASP A 148 27.72 -3.42 6.82
CA ASP A 148 29.04 -3.36 6.21
C ASP A 148 29.64 -4.75 5.94
N ARG A 149 29.80 -5.11 4.67
CA ARG A 149 30.70 -6.20 4.31
C ARG A 149 32.12 -5.74 4.61
N PRO A 150 32.89 -6.43 5.47
CA PRO A 150 34.30 -6.14 5.59
C PRO A 150 34.98 -6.44 4.25
N ARG A 151 35.69 -5.45 3.71
CA ARG A 151 36.53 -5.64 2.52
C ARG A 151 37.49 -6.80 2.79
N PRO A 152 37.58 -7.82 1.91
CA PRO A 152 38.60 -8.84 2.08
C PRO A 152 39.98 -8.18 1.92
N LYS A 153 40.79 -8.25 2.99
CA LYS A 153 42.22 -7.95 2.92
C LYS A 153 42.85 -8.94 1.95
N ARG A 154 43.35 -8.43 0.83
CA ARG A 154 44.28 -9.17 -0.02
C ARG A 154 45.60 -9.35 0.73
N ARG A 155 45.97 -10.59 1.01
CA ARG A 155 47.35 -11.10 0.95
C ARG A 155 47.34 -12.61 1.03
#